data_AF-A0A8E7KEI0-F1
#
_entry.id   AF-A0A8E7KEI0-F1
#
_cell.length_a   1.000
_cell.length_b   1.000
_cell.length_c   1.000
_cell.angle_alpha   90.00
_cell.angle_beta   90.00
_cell.angle_gamma   90.00
#
_symmetry.space_group_name_H-M   'P 1'
#
loop_
_entity.id
_entity.type
_entity.pdbx_description
1 polymer ?
#
loop_
_entity_poly.entity_id
_entity_poly.type
_entity_poly.pdbx_seq_one_letter_code
_entity_poly.pdbx_strand_id
1 'polypeptide(L)'
;MITQKMALTSNWQQLTDGTKTVYLDPYSGSAGWCVSDTQPQPDADFHILKMPITISPPTKVWIKSTREWKQDTVVTISVTG
;
A
#
# COMPACT_ATOMS: atom_id res chain seq x y z
N MET A 1 7.73 -16.90 3.74
CA MET A 1 6.66 -16.02 3.22
C MET A 1 5.71 -15.71 4.36
N ILE A 2 5.51 -14.43 4.68
CA ILE A 2 4.54 -14.00 5.70
C ILE A 2 3.46 -13.23 4.97
N THR A 3 2.21 -13.64 5.13
CA THR A 3 1.05 -12.97 4.54
C THR A 3 0.17 -12.40 5.64
N GLN A 4 -0.18 -11.13 5.54
CA GLN A 4 -1.04 -10.46 6.50
C GLN A 4 -2.05 -9.53 5.82
N LYS A 5 -3.19 -9.32 6.48
CA LYS A 5 -4.16 -8.29 6.09
C LYS A 5 -3.82 -6.99 6.80
N MET A 6 -3.94 -5.87 6.09
CA MET A 6 -3.76 -4.53 6.64
C MET A 6 -4.99 -3.69 6.30
N ALA A 7 -5.64 -3.16 7.32
CA ALA A 7 -6.67 -2.14 7.16
C ALA A 7 -6.00 -0.79 6.84
N LEU A 8 -6.52 -0.11 5.83
CA LEU A 8 -6.02 1.19 5.41
C LEU A 8 -6.84 2.32 6.00
N THR A 9 -6.15 3.40 6.31
CA THR A 9 -6.74 4.69 6.73
C THR A 9 -6.60 5.71 5.60
N SER A 10 -7.20 6.89 5.74
CA SER A 10 -6.98 8.00 4.81
C SER A 10 -5.56 8.57 4.89
N ASN A 11 -4.79 8.24 5.94
CA ASN A 11 -3.40 8.64 6.09
C ASN A 11 -2.47 7.67 5.36
N TRP A 12 -1.35 8.21 4.88
CA TRP A 12 -0.29 7.42 4.27
C TRP A 12 0.32 6.44 5.27
N GLN A 13 0.34 5.16 4.88
CA GLN A 13 0.98 4.07 5.61
C GLN A 13 2.11 3.51 4.76
N GLN A 14 3.29 3.35 5.34
CA GLN A 14 4.43 2.78 4.62
C GLN A 14 4.20 1.27 4.43
N LEU A 15 4.26 0.82 3.18
CA LEU A 15 4.09 -0.58 2.82
C LEU A 15 5.41 -1.34 2.83
N THR A 16 6.48 -0.71 2.34
CA THR A 16 7.83 -1.30 2.30
C THR A 16 8.89 -0.21 2.48
N ASP A 17 9.99 -0.59 3.12
CA ASP A 17 11.20 0.22 3.32
C ASP A 17 12.26 0.01 2.22
N GLY A 18 11.92 -0.79 1.20
CA GLY A 18 12.80 -1.11 0.09
C GLY A 18 13.80 -2.24 0.37
N THR A 19 13.71 -2.92 1.51
CA THR A 19 14.66 -4.01 1.84
C THR A 19 14.19 -5.39 1.39
N LYS A 20 12.87 -5.58 1.21
CA LYS A 20 12.25 -6.87 0.88
C LYS A 20 11.29 -6.76 -0.29
N THR A 21 11.10 -7.89 -0.98
CA THR A 21 10.08 -8.01 -2.02
C THR A 21 8.71 -8.18 -1.38
N VAL A 22 7.75 -7.37 -1.82
CA VAL A 22 6.38 -7.37 -1.31
C VAL A 22 5.42 -7.61 -2.46
N TYR A 23 4.51 -8.56 -2.27
CA TYR A 23 3.34 -8.74 -3.11
C TYR A 23 2.13 -8.11 -2.42
N LEU A 24 1.52 -7.14 -3.08
CA LEU A 24 0.37 -6.38 -2.59
C LEU A 24 -0.86 -6.76 -3.40
N ASP A 25 -1.94 -7.13 -2.72
CA ASP A 25 -3.19 -7.57 -3.35
C ASP A 25 -4.39 -6.81 -2.75
N PRO A 26 -5.22 -6.12 -3.55
CA PRO A 26 -6.45 -5.52 -3.04
C PRO A 26 -7.43 -6.58 -2.51
N TYR A 27 -7.81 -6.50 -1.24
CA TYR A 27 -8.78 -7.41 -0.64
C TYR A 27 -10.20 -6.82 -0.62
N SER A 28 -10.33 -5.58 -0.16
CA SER A 28 -11.59 -4.84 -0.16
C SER A 28 -11.36 -3.34 -0.20
N GLY A 29 -12.40 -2.59 -0.56
CA GLY A 29 -12.33 -1.14 -0.62
C GLY A 29 -11.58 -0.60 -1.85
N SER A 30 -11.02 0.60 -1.73
CA SER A 30 -10.18 1.19 -2.77
C SER A 30 -8.96 1.84 -2.14
N ALA A 31 -7.79 1.47 -2.63
CA ALA A 31 -6.52 1.93 -2.13
C ALA A 31 -5.78 2.75 -3.19
N GLY A 32 -5.11 3.81 -2.75
CA GLY A 32 -4.18 4.62 -3.53
C GLY A 32 -2.76 4.31 -3.08
N TRP A 33 -1.83 4.25 -4.02
CA TRP A 33 -0.41 3.99 -3.73
C TRP A 33 0.51 4.88 -4.56
N CYS A 34 1.70 5.15 -4.02
CA CYS A 34 2.76 5.86 -4.73
C CYS A 34 4.13 5.37 -4.27
N VAL A 35 5.14 5.58 -5.13
CA VAL A 35 6.54 5.38 -4.79
C VAL A 35 7.08 6.67 -4.21
N SER A 36 7.70 6.61 -3.03
CA SER A 36 8.32 7.80 -2.42
C SER A 36 9.32 7.38 -1.34
N ASP A 37 10.47 8.06 -1.32
CA ASP A 37 11.51 7.82 -0.32
C ASP A 37 11.13 8.28 1.09
N THR A 38 10.27 9.30 1.17
CA THR A 38 9.74 9.89 2.40
C THR A 38 8.23 9.79 2.43
N GLN A 39 7.62 10.01 3.60
CA GLN A 39 6.17 10.08 3.71
C GLN A 39 5.61 11.15 2.75
N PRO A 40 4.67 10.81 1.86
CA PRO A 40 4.07 11.78 0.95
C PRO A 40 3.20 12.79 1.69
N GLN A 41 2.99 13.94 1.08
CA GLN A 41 2.00 14.90 1.58
C GLN A 41 0.59 14.29 1.54
N PRO A 42 -0.34 14.71 2.41
CA PRO A 42 -1.69 14.14 2.49
C PRO A 42 -2.44 14.11 1.14
N ASP A 43 -2.22 15.13 0.31
CA ASP A 43 -2.84 15.37 -0.99
C ASP A 43 -1.98 14.93 -2.19
N ALA A 44 -0.82 14.30 -1.95
CA ALA A 44 0.07 13.84 -3.01
C ALA A 44 -0.64 12.90 -4.00
N ASP A 45 -0.29 13.02 -5.28
CA ASP A 45 -0.80 12.18 -6.37
C ASP A 45 -0.53 10.69 -6.13
N PHE A 46 -1.46 9.86 -6.60
CA PHE A 46 -1.39 8.42 -6.39
C PHE A 46 -2.00 7.62 -7.54
N HIS A 47 -1.54 6.37 -7.65
CA HIS A 47 -2.16 5.37 -8.51
C HIS A 47 -3.22 4.59 -7.73
N ILE A 48 -4.36 4.30 -8.35
CA ILE A 48 -5.35 3.40 -7.77
C ILE A 48 -4.85 1.96 -7.89
N LEU A 49 -4.85 1.21 -6.79
CA LEU A 49 -4.57 -0.22 -6.77
C LEU A 49 -5.78 -1.00 -7.32
N LYS A 50 -5.77 -1.27 -8.62
CA LYS A 50 -6.84 -2.03 -9.31
C LYS A 50 -6.56 -3.53 -9.41
N MET A 51 -5.29 -3.91 -9.32
CA MET A 51 -4.83 -5.28 -9.48
C MET A 51 -3.65 -5.52 -8.54
N PRO A 52 -3.32 -6.78 -8.24
CA PRO A 52 -2.15 -7.08 -7.43
C PRO A 52 -0.87 -6.57 -8.09
N ILE A 53 0.09 -6.13 -7.29
CA ILE A 53 1.39 -5.66 -7.75
C ILE A 53 2.52 -6.30 -6.95
N THR A 54 3.65 -6.51 -7.61
CA THR A 54 4.90 -6.91 -6.98
C THR A 54 5.83 -5.72 -6.88
N ILE A 55 6.36 -5.47 -5.69
CA ILE A 55 7.28 -4.39 -5.40
C ILE A 55 8.62 -5.02 -5.00
N SER A 56 9.67 -4.74 -5.76
CA SER A 56 11.03 -5.22 -5.47
C SER A 56 11.87 -4.12 -4.81
N PRO A 57 12.84 -4.51 -3.95
CA PRO A 57 13.93 -3.62 -3.53
C PRO A 57 14.57 -2.90 -4.73
N PRO A 58 15.01 -1.64 -4.58
CA PRO A 58 15.03 -0.80 -3.38
C PRO A 58 13.76 0.06 -3.19
N THR A 59 12.64 -0.30 -3.83
CA THR A 59 11.47 0.59 -3.94
C THR A 59 10.73 0.74 -2.62
N LYS A 60 10.53 1.99 -2.18
CA LYS A 60 9.66 2.34 -1.04
C LYS A 60 8.29 2.76 -1.53
N VAL A 61 7.25 2.13 -1.00
CA VAL A 61 5.87 2.37 -1.39
C VAL A 61 5.06 2.80 -0.18
N TRP A 62 4.19 3.79 -0.41
CA TRP A 62 3.20 4.27 0.53
C TRP A 62 1.82 3.97 0.00
N ILE A 63 0.89 3.66 0.90
CA ILE A 63 -0.48 3.29 0.57
C ILE A 63 -1.47 3.97 1.51
N LYS A 64 -2.64 4.34 1.00
CA LYS A 64 -3.76 4.87 1.78
C LYS A 64 -5.09 4.39 1.24
N SER A 65 -6.15 4.48 2.04
CA SER A 65 -7.53 4.36 1.58
C SER A 65 -7.91 5.60 0.77
N THR A 66 -8.59 5.41 -0.36
CA THR A 66 -9.22 6.51 -1.11
C THR A 66 -10.67 6.75 -0.67
N ARG A 67 -11.19 5.90 0.21
CA ARG A 67 -12.54 6.02 0.77
C ARG A 67 -12.46 6.77 2.09
N GLU A 68 -12.79 8.05 2.08
CA GLU A 68 -12.76 8.90 3.28
C GLU A 68 -13.95 8.65 4.22
N TRP A 69 -15.11 8.33 3.66
CA TRP A 69 -16.37 8.17 4.39
C TRP A 69 -16.59 6.75 4.94
N LYS A 70 -15.71 5.79 4.61
CA LYS A 70 -15.85 4.39 5.03
C LYS A 70 -14.49 3.72 5.23
N GLN A 71 -14.30 3.14 6.42
CA GLN A 71 -13.08 2.43 6.81
C GLN A 71 -13.21 0.93 6.51
N ASP A 72 -13.42 0.58 5.23
CA ASP A 72 -13.56 -0.81 4.77
C ASP A 72 -12.46 -1.24 3.78
N THR A 73 -11.45 -0.39 3.58
CA THR A 73 -10.34 -0.69 2.69
C THR A 73 -9.32 -1.59 3.38
N VAL A 74 -9.11 -2.78 2.81
CA VAL A 74 -8.15 -3.77 3.31
C VAL A 74 -7.31 -4.26 2.14
N VAL A 75 -6.03 -4.44 2.38
CA VAL A 75 -5.09 -5.06 1.44
C VAL A 75 -4.45 -6.28 2.08
N THR A 76 -4.09 -7.24 1.25
CA THR A 76 -3.25 -8.38 1.65
C THR A 76 -1.82 -8.09 1.24
N ILE A 77 -0.89 -8.27 2.17
CA ILE A 77 0.54 -8.02 1.98
C ILE A 77 1.25 -9.33 2.21
N SER A 78 1.98 -9.81 1.20
CA SER A 78 2.85 -10.97 1.32
C SER A 78 4.30 -10.54 1.18
N VAL A 79 5.10 -10.76 2.22
CA VAL A 79 6.52 -10.42 2.24
C VAL A 79 7.35 -11.68 1.99
N THR A 80 8.24 -11.58 1.01
CA THR A 80 9.26 -12.58 0.72
C THR A 80 10.61 -12.00 1.14
N GLY A 81 11.23 -12.64 2.13
CA GLY A 81 12.56 -12.30 2.63
C GLY A 81 13.63 -13.16 2.00
#